data_AF-A0A969S7D4-F1
#
_entry.id   AF-A0A969S7D4-F1
#
_cell.length_a   1.000
_cell.length_b   1.000
_cell.length_c   1.000
_cell.angle_alpha   90.00
_cell.angle_beta   90.00
_cell.angle_gamma   90.00
#
_symmetry.space_group_name_H-M   'P 1'
#
loop_
_entity.id
_entity.type
_entity.pdbx_description
1 polymer ?
#
loop_
_entity_poly.entity_id
_entity_poly.type
_entity_poly.pdbx_seq_one_letter_code
_entity_poly.pdbx_strand_id
1 'polypeptide(L)'
;MKHYLTIDEFCTCSKTYNRYQDLINPYPQNPDSVGAIEKLFTYLINPIIDRYRFENFQLTYGFSSVDLIKYLNCKDPVTGQKNGRICPAVDQHAAHERRNGTYICRHLGAACDFRIKDVSSSEVTRWIVGNLDYDSLYFYGCDRSIHLSYAQVNKRTAWGFTAKNTPIKLKLYDT
;
A
#
# COMPACT_ATOMS: atom_id res chain seq x y z
N MET A 1 -12.17 -18.27 3.84
CA MET A 1 -10.71 -17.98 3.90
C MET A 1 -10.42 -17.26 5.20
N LYS A 2 -9.29 -17.54 5.85
CA LYS A 2 -8.87 -16.82 7.06
C LYS A 2 -8.10 -15.57 6.64
N HIS A 3 -8.56 -14.39 7.05
CA HIS A 3 -7.79 -13.15 6.94
C HIS A 3 -7.41 -12.69 8.34
N TYR A 4 -6.16 -12.30 8.52
CA TYR A 4 -5.70 -11.68 9.76
C TYR A 4 -6.19 -10.24 9.92
N LEU A 5 -6.39 -9.55 8.79
CA LEU A 5 -6.93 -8.19 8.75
C LEU A 5 -8.33 -8.20 8.16
N THR A 6 -9.18 -7.32 8.68
CA THR A 6 -10.47 -6.99 8.10
C THR A 6 -10.34 -5.88 7.05
N ILE A 7 -11.33 -5.76 6.18
CA ILE A 7 -11.42 -4.62 5.24
C ILE A 7 -11.52 -3.30 6.02
N ASP A 8 -12.23 -3.29 7.15
CA ASP A 8 -12.38 -2.12 8.00
C ASP A 8 -11.03 -1.62 8.52
N GLU A 9 -10.24 -2.48 9.17
CA GLU A 9 -8.90 -2.15 9.65
C GLU A 9 -8.00 -1.66 8.51
N PHE A 10 -8.11 -2.27 7.33
CA PHE A 10 -7.31 -1.90 6.18
C PHE A 10 -7.67 -0.52 5.61
N CYS A 11 -8.96 -0.16 5.61
CA CYS A 11 -9.44 1.13 5.11
C CYS A 11 -9.20 2.27 6.11
N THR A 12 -9.19 1.97 7.42
CA THR A 12 -9.14 2.98 8.48
C THR A 12 -7.75 3.16 9.11
N CYS A 13 -6.76 2.33 8.77
CA CYS A 13 -5.43 2.37 9.39
C CYS A 13 -4.62 3.68 9.18
N SER A 14 -4.96 4.50 8.19
CA SER A 14 -4.13 5.66 7.84
C SER A 14 -4.22 6.78 8.89
N LYS A 15 -3.09 7.44 9.17
CA LYS A 15 -3.07 8.61 10.07
C LYS A 15 -3.97 9.74 9.57
N THR A 16 -4.04 9.93 8.25
CA THR A 16 -4.89 10.96 7.64
C THR A 16 -6.36 10.67 7.89
N TYR A 17 -6.81 9.45 7.65
CA TYR A 17 -8.20 9.09 7.94
C TYR A 17 -8.52 9.28 9.42
N ASN A 18 -7.69 8.77 10.33
CA ASN A 18 -7.90 8.90 11.78
C ASN A 18 -8.02 10.36 12.25
N ARG A 19 -7.38 11.31 11.55
CA ARG A 19 -7.48 12.74 11.88
C ARG A 19 -8.72 13.42 11.29
N TYR A 20 -9.24 12.92 10.18
CA TYR A 20 -10.31 13.57 9.40
C TYR A 20 -11.47 12.62 9.11
N GLN A 21 -11.75 11.69 10.02
CA GLN A 21 -12.74 10.62 9.84
C GLN A 21 -14.14 11.16 9.51
N ASP A 22 -14.50 12.32 10.05
CA ASP A 22 -15.81 12.95 9.82
C ASP A 22 -15.97 13.53 8.41
N LEU A 23 -14.88 13.61 7.64
CA LEU A 23 -14.84 14.24 6.32
C LEU A 23 -14.56 13.25 5.18
N ILE A 24 -14.25 11.99 5.50
CA ILE A 24 -13.71 11.03 4.54
C ILE A 24 -14.49 9.73 4.69
N ASN A 25 -15.16 9.28 3.63
CA ASN A 25 -15.57 7.89 3.54
C ASN A 25 -14.33 7.03 3.21
N PRO A 26 -13.86 6.14 4.10
CA PRO A 26 -12.64 5.38 3.86
C PRO A 26 -12.87 4.13 3.00
N TYR A 27 -14.12 3.74 2.74
CA TYR A 27 -14.42 2.42 2.20
C TYR A 27 -14.44 2.40 0.66
N PRO A 28 -14.15 1.25 0.04
CA PRO A 28 -14.22 1.11 -1.41
C PRO A 28 -15.65 1.27 -1.92
N GLN A 29 -15.82 2.02 -3.01
CA GLN A 29 -17.13 2.17 -3.68
C GLN A 29 -17.28 1.19 -4.84
N ASN A 30 -16.17 0.69 -5.40
CA ASN A 30 -16.19 -0.35 -6.41
C ASN A 30 -16.04 -1.75 -5.76
N PRO A 31 -16.97 -2.70 -5.97
CA PRO A 31 -16.82 -4.07 -5.50
C PRO A 31 -15.54 -4.76 -5.97
N ASP A 32 -15.03 -4.43 -7.16
CA ASP A 32 -13.78 -4.99 -7.65
C ASP A 32 -12.56 -4.58 -6.78
N SER A 33 -12.64 -3.44 -6.11
CA SER A 33 -11.62 -3.00 -5.15
C SER A 33 -11.58 -3.93 -3.94
N VAL A 34 -12.73 -4.35 -3.43
CA VAL A 34 -12.81 -5.32 -2.32
C VAL A 34 -12.16 -6.63 -2.74
N GLY A 35 -12.50 -7.16 -3.91
CA GLY A 35 -11.89 -8.38 -4.42
C GLY A 35 -10.38 -8.27 -4.63
N ALA A 36 -9.87 -7.09 -5.04
CA ALA A 36 -8.44 -6.85 -5.15
C ALA A 36 -7.73 -6.82 -3.78
N ILE A 37 -8.37 -6.23 -2.76
CA ILE A 37 -7.87 -6.19 -1.38
C ILE A 37 -7.85 -7.61 -0.77
N GLU A 38 -8.89 -8.41 -0.97
CA GLU A 38 -8.94 -9.80 -0.49
C GLU A 38 -7.83 -10.67 -1.13
N LYS A 39 -7.53 -10.44 -2.41
CA LYS A 39 -6.39 -11.10 -3.08
C LYS A 39 -5.05 -10.63 -2.50
N LEU A 40 -4.88 -9.33 -2.24
CA LEU A 40 -3.70 -8.80 -1.54
C LEU A 40 -3.53 -9.48 -0.17
N PHE A 41 -4.61 -9.66 0.58
CA PHE A 41 -4.57 -10.34 1.87
C PHE A 41 -4.13 -11.78 1.72
N THR A 42 -4.77 -12.51 0.79
CA THR A 42 -4.54 -13.93 0.57
C THR A 42 -3.11 -14.22 0.13
N TYR A 43 -2.63 -13.48 -0.87
CA TYR A 43 -1.37 -13.81 -1.55
C TYR A 43 -0.16 -13.14 -0.94
N LEU A 44 -0.30 -11.99 -0.28
CA LEU A 44 0.84 -11.24 0.25
C LEU A 44 0.79 -11.07 1.78
N ILE A 45 -0.28 -10.48 2.32
CA ILE A 45 -0.29 -10.12 3.75
C ILE A 45 -0.34 -11.34 4.66
N ASN A 46 -1.21 -12.33 4.37
CA ASN A 46 -1.33 -13.53 5.18
C ASN A 46 0.00 -14.31 5.26
N PRO A 47 0.71 -14.61 4.16
CA PRO A 47 2.04 -15.23 4.23
C PRO A 47 3.07 -14.44 5.05
N ILE A 48 3.06 -13.10 4.95
CA ILE A 48 3.94 -12.25 5.76
C ILE A 48 3.61 -12.40 7.25
N ILE A 49 2.33 -12.37 7.60
CA ILE A 49 1.88 -12.53 8.98
C ILE A 49 2.16 -13.93 9.51
N ASP A 50 1.95 -14.98 8.71
CA ASP A 50 2.30 -16.36 9.07
C ASP A 50 3.81 -16.49 9.37
N ARG A 51 4.66 -15.78 8.62
CA ARG A 51 6.11 -15.78 8.79
C ARG A 51 6.60 -14.97 10.00
N TYR A 52 6.00 -13.82 10.26
CA TYR A 52 6.52 -12.83 11.23
C TYR A 52 5.64 -12.64 12.47
N ARG A 53 4.49 -13.31 12.52
CA ARG A 53 3.45 -13.23 13.56
C ARG A 53 2.64 -11.94 13.52
N PHE A 54 1.35 -12.04 13.83
CA PHE A 54 0.38 -10.96 13.69
C PHE A 54 0.70 -9.77 14.60
N GLU A 55 1.08 -10.03 15.84
CA GLU A 55 1.46 -9.03 16.85
C GLU A 55 2.66 -8.16 16.45
N ASN A 56 3.46 -8.62 15.49
CA ASN A 56 4.60 -7.88 14.95
C ASN A 56 4.25 -7.12 13.67
N PHE A 57 3.14 -7.47 13.00
CA PHE A 57 2.74 -6.83 11.76
C PHE A 57 2.09 -5.46 12.03
N GLN A 58 2.71 -4.40 11.53
CA GLN A 58 2.24 -3.03 11.68
C GLN A 58 1.79 -2.50 10.32
N LEU A 59 0.48 -2.52 10.06
CA LEU A 59 -0.09 -1.82 8.91
C LEU A 59 0.02 -0.31 9.12
N THR A 60 0.67 0.38 8.19
CA THR A 60 0.88 1.85 8.27
C THR A 60 0.06 2.63 7.25
N TYR A 61 -0.30 1.98 6.14
CA TYR A 61 -1.21 2.53 5.13
C TYR A 61 -1.85 1.39 4.34
N GLY A 62 -3.15 1.49 4.04
CA GLY A 62 -3.93 0.46 3.39
C GLY A 62 -4.67 1.02 2.17
N PHE A 63 -5.98 1.03 2.19
CA PHE A 63 -6.76 1.51 1.05
C PHE A 63 -6.85 3.05 1.00
N SER A 64 -6.84 3.63 -0.21
CA SER A 64 -7.03 5.06 -0.44
C SER A 64 -8.29 5.29 -1.26
N SER A 65 -9.38 5.63 -0.55
CA SER A 65 -10.69 5.90 -1.17
C SER A 65 -10.67 7.14 -2.07
N VAL A 66 -11.69 7.27 -2.92
CA VAL A 66 -11.89 8.47 -3.75
C VAL A 66 -11.89 9.75 -2.91
N ASP A 67 -12.53 9.72 -1.74
CA ASP A 67 -12.61 10.85 -0.81
C ASP A 67 -11.25 11.15 -0.19
N LEU A 68 -10.50 10.12 0.25
CA LEU A 68 -9.16 10.30 0.79
C LEU A 68 -8.22 10.87 -0.28
N ILE A 69 -8.27 10.37 -1.51
CA ILE A 69 -7.47 10.88 -2.64
C ILE A 69 -7.83 12.33 -2.95
N LYS A 70 -9.11 12.69 -2.91
CA LYS A 70 -9.56 14.08 -3.07
C LYS A 70 -8.99 14.95 -1.95
N TYR A 71 -9.12 14.51 -0.71
CA TYR A 71 -8.62 15.23 0.47
C TYR A 71 -7.10 15.46 0.41
N LEU A 72 -6.32 14.42 0.08
CA LEU A 72 -4.87 14.49 -0.04
C LEU A 72 -4.41 15.37 -1.22
N ASN A 73 -5.26 15.57 -2.23
CA ASN A 73 -4.98 16.48 -3.34
C ASN A 73 -5.28 17.95 -3.05
N CYS A 74 -6.09 18.23 -2.02
CA CYS A 74 -6.38 19.60 -1.59
C CYS A 74 -5.16 20.25 -0.93
N LYS A 75 -5.18 21.58 -0.92
CA LYS A 75 -4.25 22.39 -0.13
C LYS A 75 -4.93 22.80 1.17
N ASP A 76 -4.18 22.79 2.26
CA ASP A 76 -4.58 23.40 3.50
C ASP A 76 -4.82 24.91 3.26
N PRO A 77 -5.99 25.44 3.64
CA PRO A 77 -6.37 26.81 3.31
C PRO A 77 -5.55 27.87 4.05
N VAL A 78 -4.87 27.50 5.15
CA VAL A 78 -4.07 28.42 5.97
C VAL A 78 -2.63 28.44 5.49
N THR A 79 -2.03 27.27 5.30
CA THR A 79 -0.60 27.12 4.96
C THR A 79 -0.35 27.06 3.45
N GLY A 80 -1.37 26.80 2.64
CA GLY A 80 -1.27 26.59 1.20
C GLY A 80 -0.53 25.29 0.82
N GLN A 81 -0.14 24.46 1.79
CA GLN A 81 0.57 23.20 1.54
C GLN A 81 -0.40 22.10 1.14
N LYS A 82 0.03 21.21 0.25
CA LYS A 82 -0.76 20.05 -0.15
C LYS A 82 -0.89 19.08 1.03
N ASN A 83 -2.11 18.57 1.28
CA ASN A 83 -2.41 17.68 2.41
C ASN A 83 -1.66 16.34 2.35
N GLY A 84 -1.24 15.91 1.16
CA GLY A 84 -0.42 14.73 0.99
C GLY A 84 0.39 14.70 -0.30
N ARG A 85 1.40 13.83 -0.33
CA ARG A 85 2.15 13.51 -1.54
C ARG A 85 1.64 12.17 -2.07
N ILE A 86 0.83 12.24 -3.12
CA ILE A 86 0.22 11.07 -3.76
C ILE A 86 0.41 11.15 -5.28
N CYS A 87 0.49 9.99 -5.91
CA CYS A 87 0.48 9.85 -7.38
C CYS A 87 -0.59 8.81 -7.80
N PRO A 88 -1.89 9.16 -7.70
CA PRO A 88 -2.98 8.18 -7.82
C PRO A 88 -2.97 7.36 -9.10
N ALA A 89 -2.47 7.94 -10.21
CA ALA A 89 -2.40 7.29 -11.51
C ALA A 89 -1.57 5.99 -11.53
N VAL A 90 -0.64 5.84 -10.59
CA VAL A 90 0.28 4.69 -10.49
C VAL A 90 0.31 4.07 -9.10
N ASP A 91 -0.53 4.55 -8.19
CA ASP A 91 -0.56 4.11 -6.81
C ASP A 91 -1.71 3.13 -6.59
N GLN A 92 -1.36 1.86 -6.37
CA GLN A 92 -2.33 0.76 -6.22
C GLN A 92 -3.06 0.80 -4.87
N HIS A 93 -2.79 1.76 -3.98
CA HIS A 93 -3.66 2.01 -2.81
C HIS A 93 -5.08 2.40 -3.21
N ALA A 94 -5.28 2.97 -4.40
CA ALA A 94 -6.61 3.25 -4.96
C ALA A 94 -7.36 1.99 -5.44
N ALA A 95 -6.72 0.82 -5.36
CA ALA A 95 -7.21 -0.44 -5.87
C ALA A 95 -7.83 -0.35 -7.28
N HIS A 96 -9.10 -0.73 -7.43
CA HIS A 96 -9.86 -0.66 -8.67
C HIS A 96 -10.86 0.52 -8.68
N GLU A 97 -10.67 1.53 -7.82
CA GLU A 97 -11.57 2.67 -7.77
C GLU A 97 -11.56 3.44 -9.10
N ARG A 98 -12.72 4.00 -9.42
CA ARG A 98 -12.94 4.77 -10.65
C ARG A 98 -13.39 6.18 -10.33
N ARG A 99 -13.03 7.10 -11.20
CA ARG A 99 -13.54 8.47 -11.21
C ARG A 99 -13.99 8.81 -12.62
N ASN A 100 -15.26 9.22 -12.77
CA ASN A 100 -15.86 9.56 -14.06
C ASN A 100 -15.68 8.46 -15.12
N GLY A 101 -15.88 7.19 -14.72
CA GLY A 101 -15.79 6.03 -15.62
C GLY A 101 -14.37 5.48 -15.85
N THR A 102 -13.32 6.21 -15.47
CA THR A 102 -11.92 5.78 -15.66
C THR A 102 -11.31 5.31 -14.35
N TYR A 103 -10.45 4.27 -14.40
CA TYR A 103 -9.68 3.83 -13.25
C TYR A 103 -8.77 4.93 -12.72
N ILE A 104 -8.73 5.10 -11.40
CA ILE A 104 -7.83 6.04 -10.75
C ILE A 104 -6.38 5.58 -10.90
N CYS A 105 -6.10 4.31 -10.64
CA CYS A 105 -4.78 3.70 -10.84
C CYS A 105 -4.79 2.80 -12.07
N ARG A 106 -3.86 3.02 -13.00
CA ARG A 106 -3.76 2.23 -14.25
C ARG A 106 -3.18 0.83 -14.04
N HIS A 107 -2.52 0.59 -12.91
CA HIS A 107 -1.89 -0.70 -12.62
C HIS A 107 -2.88 -1.73 -12.07
N LEU A 108 -4.06 -1.29 -11.59
CA LEU A 108 -5.07 -2.13 -10.94
C LEU A 108 -4.46 -2.94 -9.77
N GLY A 109 -5.17 -3.92 -9.23
CA GLY A 109 -4.75 -4.65 -8.05
C GLY A 109 -4.97 -3.86 -6.76
N ALA A 110 -4.15 -4.07 -5.73
CA ALA A 110 -4.20 -3.36 -4.46
C ALA A 110 -2.80 -3.28 -3.83
N ALA A 111 -2.57 -2.32 -2.93
CA ALA A 111 -1.29 -2.17 -2.22
C ALA A 111 -1.47 -1.86 -0.73
N CYS A 112 -0.42 -2.12 0.05
CA CYS A 112 -0.29 -1.76 1.45
C CYS A 112 1.12 -1.27 1.78
N ASP A 113 1.22 -0.44 2.83
CA ASP A 113 2.47 -0.08 3.46
C ASP A 113 2.49 -0.66 4.87
N PHE A 114 3.54 -1.40 5.22
CA PHE A 114 3.64 -2.04 6.54
C PHE A 114 5.07 -2.11 7.06
N ARG A 115 5.21 -2.49 8.33
CA ARG A 115 6.48 -2.79 9.01
C ARG A 115 6.32 -4.05 9.84
N ILE A 116 7.43 -4.73 10.10
CA ILE A 116 7.48 -5.79 11.10
C ILE A 116 8.25 -5.26 12.30
N LYS A 117 7.65 -5.36 13.49
CA LYS A 117 8.27 -4.93 14.74
C LYS A 117 9.57 -5.71 14.97
N ASP A 118 10.62 -5.00 15.38
CA ASP A 118 11.94 -5.54 15.73
C ASP A 118 12.65 -6.31 14.59
N VAL A 119 12.19 -6.18 13.33
CA VAL A 119 12.83 -6.76 12.14
C VAL A 119 13.10 -5.66 11.13
N SER A 120 14.33 -5.59 10.62
CA SER A 120 14.67 -4.57 9.62
C SER A 120 13.86 -4.77 8.33
N SER A 121 13.42 -3.67 7.71
CA SER A 121 12.72 -3.74 6.42
C SER A 121 13.58 -4.33 5.31
N SER A 122 14.91 -4.32 5.46
CA SER A 122 15.81 -4.99 4.52
C SER A 122 15.64 -6.51 4.54
N GLU A 123 15.50 -7.09 5.73
CA GLU A 123 15.31 -8.54 5.91
C GLU A 123 13.95 -8.99 5.40
N VAL A 124 12.90 -8.25 5.77
CA VAL A 124 11.53 -8.51 5.30
C VAL A 124 11.47 -8.41 3.77
N THR A 125 12.11 -7.39 3.19
CA THR A 125 12.18 -7.22 1.73
C THR A 125 12.86 -8.42 1.05
N ARG A 126 14.02 -8.88 1.56
CA ARG A 126 14.70 -10.07 1.02
C ARG A 126 13.81 -11.30 1.03
N TRP A 127 13.11 -11.53 2.14
CA TRP A 127 12.21 -12.66 2.26
C TRP A 127 11.05 -12.55 1.24
N ILE A 128 10.42 -11.39 1.12
CA ILE A 128 9.33 -11.18 0.14
C ILE A 128 9.82 -11.42 -1.29
N VAL A 129 10.97 -10.86 -1.66
CA VAL A 129 11.59 -11.00 -2.99
C VAL A 129 11.80 -12.47 -3.35
N GLY A 130 12.25 -13.29 -2.39
CA GLY A 130 12.50 -14.71 -2.60
C GLY A 130 11.26 -15.61 -2.55
N ASN A 131 10.17 -15.19 -1.88
CA ASN A 131 9.10 -16.12 -1.50
C ASN A 131 7.71 -15.76 -2.04
N LEU A 132 7.46 -14.51 -2.45
CA LEU A 132 6.11 -14.07 -2.83
C LEU A 132 6.03 -13.58 -4.28
N ASP A 133 4.87 -13.81 -4.90
CA ASP A 133 4.51 -13.26 -6.21
C ASP A 133 3.79 -11.91 -6.03
N TYR A 134 4.56 -10.85 -5.81
CA TYR A 134 4.07 -9.47 -5.71
C TYR A 134 4.18 -8.75 -7.06
N ASP A 135 3.38 -7.71 -7.27
CA ASP A 135 3.51 -6.85 -8.45
C ASP A 135 4.70 -5.90 -8.32
N SER A 136 4.65 -5.01 -7.32
CA SER A 136 5.69 -4.02 -7.06
C SER A 136 6.03 -3.95 -5.57
N LEU A 137 7.32 -3.78 -5.26
CA LEU A 137 7.83 -3.55 -3.91
C LEU A 137 8.67 -2.28 -3.92
N TYR A 138 8.45 -1.37 -2.96
CA TYR A 138 9.33 -0.22 -2.75
C TYR A 138 9.96 -0.28 -1.36
N PHE A 139 11.29 -0.29 -1.35
CA PHE A 139 12.14 -0.25 -0.16
C PHE A 139 12.65 1.17 0.06
N TYR A 140 12.20 1.79 1.16
CA TYR A 140 12.56 3.17 1.51
C TYR A 140 13.71 3.27 2.53
N GLY A 141 14.25 2.14 2.99
CA GLY A 141 15.30 2.08 4.02
C GLY A 141 14.96 1.08 5.14
N CYS A 142 15.98 0.68 5.90
CA CYS A 142 15.87 -0.38 6.91
C CYS A 142 14.84 -0.09 8.01
N ASP A 143 14.67 1.19 8.37
CA ASP A 143 13.77 1.66 9.42
C ASP A 143 12.56 2.40 8.84
N ARG A 144 12.14 2.06 7.61
CA ARG A 144 11.00 2.66 6.89
C ARG A 144 9.96 1.58 6.56
N SER A 145 8.69 1.95 6.38
CA SER A 145 7.68 0.99 5.89
C SER A 145 8.10 0.42 4.53
N ILE A 146 7.59 -0.76 4.20
CA ILE A 146 7.71 -1.36 2.88
C ILE A 146 6.37 -1.13 2.18
N HIS A 147 6.40 -0.57 0.98
CA HIS A 147 5.24 -0.60 0.09
C HIS A 147 5.24 -1.91 -0.69
N LEU A 148 4.10 -2.57 -0.72
CA LEU A 148 3.93 -3.83 -1.41
C LEU A 148 2.58 -3.87 -2.12
N SER A 149 2.58 -4.27 -3.39
CA SER A 149 1.38 -4.36 -4.19
C SER A 149 1.17 -5.74 -4.81
N TYR A 150 -0.09 -6.08 -5.02
CA TYR A 150 -0.56 -7.25 -5.76
C TYR A 150 -1.29 -6.78 -7.03
N ALA A 151 -1.13 -7.50 -8.14
CA ALA A 151 -1.93 -7.33 -9.35
C ALA A 151 -2.32 -8.68 -9.94
N GLN A 152 -3.25 -8.69 -10.90
CA GLN A 152 -3.64 -9.94 -11.58
C GLN A 152 -2.48 -10.58 -12.36
N VAL A 153 -1.56 -9.75 -12.87
CA VAL A 153 -0.30 -10.17 -13.47
C VAL A 153 0.82 -9.48 -12.71
N ASN A 154 1.54 -10.25 -11.90
CA ASN A 154 2.56 -9.74 -10.98
C ASN A 154 3.90 -9.53 -11.69
N LYS A 155 4.39 -8.29 -11.71
CA LYS A 155 5.68 -7.94 -12.35
C LYS A 155 6.91 -8.36 -11.55
N ARG A 156 6.78 -8.68 -10.26
CA ARG A 156 7.89 -8.96 -9.32
C ARG A 156 9.01 -7.93 -9.41
N THR A 157 8.65 -6.64 -9.43
CA THR A 157 9.64 -5.56 -9.53
C THR A 157 9.90 -4.91 -8.17
N ALA A 158 11.15 -4.95 -7.71
CA ALA A 158 11.57 -4.26 -6.50
C ALA A 158 12.28 -2.94 -6.84
N TRP A 159 12.01 -1.91 -6.04
CA TRP A 159 12.54 -0.55 -6.21
C TRP A 159 13.19 -0.07 -4.92
N GLY A 160 14.34 0.57 -5.04
CA GLY A 160 14.96 1.39 -4.00
C GLY A 160 14.99 2.85 -4.44
N PHE A 161 15.68 3.70 -3.68
CA PHE A 161 15.78 5.12 -3.99
C PHE A 161 17.21 5.62 -3.89
N THR A 162 17.60 6.50 -4.79
CA THR A 162 18.85 7.26 -4.68
C THR A 162 18.75 8.27 -3.53
N ALA A 163 19.89 8.87 -3.13
CA ALA A 163 19.91 9.98 -2.18
C ALA A 163 19.07 11.19 -2.61
N LYS A 164 18.77 11.33 -3.92
CA LYS A 164 17.89 12.38 -4.48
C LYS A 164 16.42 11.93 -4.56
N ASN A 165 16.06 10.84 -3.88
CA ASN A 165 14.71 10.26 -3.86
C ASN A 165 14.19 9.88 -5.26
N THR A 166 15.09 9.46 -6.15
CA THR A 166 14.74 8.93 -7.47
C THR A 166 14.62 7.40 -7.39
N PRO A 167 13.53 6.78 -7.87
CA PRO A 167 13.37 5.34 -7.83
C PRO A 167 14.41 4.66 -8.74
N ILE A 168 15.03 3.61 -8.22
CA ILE A 168 15.97 2.74 -8.95
C ILE A 168 15.52 1.30 -8.81
N LYS A 169 15.55 0.54 -9.90
CA LYS A 169 15.17 -0.87 -9.87
C LYS A 169 16.25 -1.66 -9.13
N LEU A 170 15.86 -2.40 -8.10
CA LEU A 170 16.75 -3.31 -7.39
C LEU A 170 16.91 -4.58 -8.22
N LYS A 171 18.13 -5.11 -8.29
CA LYS A 171 18.36 -6.43 -8.85
C LYS A 171 17.93 -7.46 -7.81
N LEU A 172 17.07 -8.39 -8.20
CA LEU A 172 16.51 -9.42 -7.32
C LEU A 172 17.57 -10.40 -6.75
N TYR A 173 18.84 -10.24 -7.15
CA TYR A 173 19.99 -11.03 -6.71
C TYR A 173 20.96 -10.26 -5.80
N ASP A 174 20.79 -8.94 -5.64
CA ASP A 174 21.66 -8.06 -4.82
C ASP A 174 21.02 -7.69 -3.47
N THR A 175 19.94 -8.37 -3.09
CA THR A 175 19.32 -8.25 -1.76
C THR A 175 19.44 -9.58 -1.04
#